data_AF-Q0GDR1-F1
#
_entry.id   AF-Q0GDR1-F1
#
_cell.length_a   1.000
_cell.length_b   1.000
_cell.length_c   1.000
_cell.angle_alpha   90.00
_cell.angle_beta   90.00
_cell.angle_gamma   90.00
#
_symmetry.space_group_name_H-M   'P 1'
#
loop_
_entity.id
_entity.type
_entity.pdbx_description
1 polymer ?
#
loop_
_entity_poly.entity_id
_entity_poly.type
_entity_poly.pdbx_seq_one_letter_code
_entity_poly.pdbx_strand_id
1 'polypeptide(L)'
;ITQVFQDSVREMGLMYPPDPASRGSCFIGGNVSENSGGPKAVKYGVTKDYVLNLQVVLPSGEVIWTGANTLKNSTGYNLTQLMIGSEGTLGVITKIVMRLIPHPKHDLLMLVPFNSAEKACEAVSAIFREGIIPSGMEFMEREAIQYTMDFIGEEPVPLGVDEQAHLLIEVDGNDLDALMTDCEKISAVVEKFDCGEILFAEDEAKKDQLWKLRRRVGEAVKAQSIYKEEDTVVPRYKLPELLAAVKEVGKLYGFRSVCYGHAGDGNLHVNILRDEMCDEDWNKTVKVGVRSLFERVKEMGGTIS
;
A
#
# COMPACT_ATOMS: atom_id res chain seq x y z
N ILE A 1 -3.44 13.47 -15.13
CA ILE A 1 -3.82 12.26 -14.37
C ILE A 1 -2.58 11.37 -14.27
N THR A 2 -2.34 10.75 -13.13
CA THR A 2 -1.13 9.94 -12.87
C THR A 2 -1.00 8.76 -13.83
N GLN A 3 -2.09 8.04 -14.09
CA GLN A 3 -2.10 6.95 -15.07
C GLN A 3 -1.65 7.39 -16.46
N VAL A 4 -2.17 8.52 -16.97
CA VAL A 4 -1.75 9.07 -18.27
C VAL A 4 -0.24 9.33 -18.32
N PHE A 5 0.34 9.83 -17.23
CA PHE A 5 1.79 10.04 -17.14
C PHE A 5 2.56 8.70 -17.13
N GLN A 6 2.13 7.73 -16.33
CA GLN A 6 2.74 6.40 -16.26
C GLN A 6 2.71 5.69 -17.62
N ASP A 7 1.57 5.73 -18.32
CA ASP A 7 1.40 5.09 -19.63
C ASP A 7 2.30 5.77 -20.68
N SER A 8 2.38 7.10 -20.67
CA SER A 8 3.23 7.87 -21.58
C SER A 8 4.72 7.55 -21.41
N VAL A 9 5.21 7.39 -20.18
CA VAL A 9 6.62 7.04 -19.95
C VAL A 9 6.90 5.56 -20.22
N ARG A 10 5.90 4.68 -20.04
CA ARG A 10 5.98 3.26 -20.37
C ARG A 10 6.19 3.05 -21.87
N GLU A 11 5.52 3.82 -22.73
CA GLU A 11 5.75 3.80 -24.19
C GLU A 11 7.21 4.11 -24.57
N MET A 12 7.94 4.81 -23.70
CA MET A 12 9.37 5.12 -23.86
C MET A 12 10.30 4.09 -23.22
N GLY A 13 9.76 2.97 -22.70
CA GLY A 13 10.52 1.96 -21.97
C GLY A 13 10.94 2.39 -20.55
N LEU A 14 10.29 3.44 -20.01
CA LEU A 14 10.57 4.00 -18.70
C LEU A 14 9.40 3.76 -17.73
N MET A 15 9.65 3.96 -16.44
CA MET A 15 8.69 3.76 -15.37
C MET A 15 8.76 4.90 -14.36
N TYR A 16 7.56 5.38 -14.00
CA TYR A 16 7.29 6.12 -12.76
C TYR A 16 6.64 5.13 -11.77
N PRO A 17 7.39 4.64 -10.76
CA PRO A 17 6.95 3.48 -9.97
C PRO A 17 5.79 3.71 -9.00
N PRO A 18 5.65 4.87 -8.30
CA PRO A 18 4.53 5.09 -7.40
C PRO A 18 3.18 4.86 -8.09
N ASP A 19 2.38 3.95 -7.52
CA ASP A 19 1.16 3.40 -8.12
C ASP A 19 -0.02 3.49 -7.15
N PRO A 20 -0.49 4.71 -6.78
CA PRO A 20 -1.60 4.85 -5.85
C PRO A 20 -2.87 4.22 -6.45
N ALA A 21 -3.75 3.68 -5.61
CA ALA A 21 -5.01 3.07 -6.07
C ALA A 21 -5.87 4.03 -6.90
N SER A 22 -5.77 5.33 -6.63
CA SER A 22 -6.46 6.41 -7.34
C SER A 22 -5.78 6.85 -8.65
N ARG A 23 -4.78 6.13 -9.18
CA ARG A 23 -3.99 6.53 -10.38
C ARG A 23 -4.82 6.99 -11.59
N GLY A 24 -6.02 6.42 -11.77
CA GLY A 24 -6.94 6.76 -12.87
C GLY A 24 -7.67 8.10 -12.71
N SER A 25 -7.62 8.72 -11.53
CA SER A 25 -8.29 9.98 -11.22
C SER A 25 -7.39 11.02 -10.56
N CYS A 26 -6.36 10.61 -9.82
CA CYS A 26 -5.47 11.53 -9.13
C CYS A 26 -4.56 12.31 -10.10
N PHE A 27 -4.21 13.53 -9.69
CA PHE A 27 -3.24 14.36 -10.41
C PHE A 27 -1.86 14.18 -9.79
N ILE A 28 -0.81 14.19 -10.64
CA ILE A 28 0.57 14.07 -10.17
C ILE A 28 0.95 15.19 -9.18
N GLY A 29 0.40 16.40 -9.36
CA GLY A 29 0.56 17.49 -8.38
C GLY A 29 0.00 17.16 -7.00
N GLY A 30 -1.17 16.52 -6.94
CA GLY A 30 -1.74 16.03 -5.68
C GLY A 30 -0.86 14.95 -5.06
N ASN A 31 -0.39 13.99 -5.86
CA ASN A 31 0.51 12.95 -5.35
C ASN A 31 1.81 13.52 -4.75
N VAL A 32 2.35 14.58 -5.35
CA VAL A 32 3.52 15.29 -4.81
C VAL A 32 3.16 16.04 -3.52
N SER A 33 2.01 16.72 -3.47
CA SER A 33 1.54 17.42 -2.27
C SER A 33 1.26 16.49 -1.09
N GLU A 34 0.81 15.26 -1.34
CA GLU A 34 0.50 14.24 -0.33
C GLU A 34 1.65 13.24 -0.10
N ASN A 35 2.74 13.36 -0.87
CA ASN A 35 3.81 12.37 -0.91
C ASN A 35 3.30 10.91 -1.09
N SER A 36 2.38 10.71 -2.02
CA SER A 36 1.67 9.43 -2.16
C SER A 36 2.59 8.23 -2.38
N GLY A 37 2.26 7.13 -1.72
CA GLY A 37 2.86 5.82 -1.92
C GLY A 37 2.02 4.91 -2.83
N GLY A 38 1.98 3.64 -2.47
CA GLY A 38 1.24 2.58 -3.17
C GLY A 38 1.97 1.24 -3.09
N PRO A 39 1.45 0.18 -3.72
CA PRO A 39 1.98 -1.18 -3.59
C PRO A 39 3.46 -1.33 -3.95
N LYS A 40 3.95 -0.46 -4.84
CA LYS A 40 5.34 -0.48 -5.32
C LYS A 40 6.34 0.17 -4.34
N ALA A 41 5.87 0.82 -3.28
CA ALA A 41 6.70 1.61 -2.38
C ALA A 41 7.76 0.78 -1.64
N VAL A 42 7.46 -0.50 -1.36
CA VAL A 42 8.37 -1.44 -0.72
C VAL A 42 9.74 -1.56 -1.40
N LYS A 43 9.77 -1.56 -2.74
CA LYS A 43 11.00 -1.69 -3.54
C LYS A 43 11.50 -0.34 -4.06
N TYR A 44 10.57 0.53 -4.42
CA TYR A 44 10.86 1.73 -5.20
C TYR A 44 10.80 3.03 -4.40
N GLY A 45 10.23 3.01 -3.19
CA GLY A 45 9.95 4.22 -2.43
C GLY A 45 8.69 4.94 -2.94
N VAL A 46 8.47 6.15 -2.44
CA VAL A 46 7.24 6.92 -2.62
C VAL A 46 7.48 8.12 -3.54
N THR A 47 6.45 8.93 -3.77
CA THR A 47 6.51 10.05 -4.72
C THR A 47 7.74 10.96 -4.51
N LYS A 48 8.13 11.27 -3.26
CA LYS A 48 9.30 12.13 -2.99
C LYS A 48 10.62 11.64 -3.60
N ASP A 49 10.78 10.33 -3.77
CA ASP A 49 12.02 9.70 -4.25
C ASP A 49 12.21 9.90 -5.77
N TYR A 50 11.16 10.37 -6.43
CA TYR A 50 11.10 10.58 -7.88
C TYR A 50 10.97 12.05 -8.27
N VAL A 51 10.91 13.00 -7.33
CA VAL A 51 10.83 14.43 -7.63
C VAL A 51 12.22 15.08 -7.58
N LEU A 52 12.66 15.65 -8.70
CA LEU A 52 13.95 16.35 -8.80
C LEU A 52 13.82 17.86 -8.54
N ASN A 53 12.78 18.47 -9.11
CA ASN A 53 12.59 19.91 -9.07
C ASN A 53 11.10 20.28 -9.17
N LEU A 54 10.71 21.36 -8.52
CA LEU A 54 9.34 21.87 -8.53
C LEU A 54 9.33 23.34 -8.92
N GLN A 55 8.38 23.72 -9.77
CA GLN A 55 7.94 25.11 -9.89
C GLN A 55 6.76 25.31 -8.95
N VAL A 56 6.86 26.31 -8.08
CA VAL A 56 5.87 26.60 -7.05
C VAL A 56 5.50 28.08 -7.09
N VAL A 57 4.20 28.36 -6.99
CA VAL A 57 3.66 29.69 -6.71
C VAL A 57 3.49 29.83 -5.19
N LEU A 58 4.23 30.74 -4.59
CA LEU A 58 4.16 31.03 -3.16
C LEU A 58 2.91 31.87 -2.81
N PRO A 59 2.51 31.97 -1.53
CA PRO A 59 1.39 32.84 -1.11
C PRO A 59 1.57 34.32 -1.49
N SER A 60 2.82 34.77 -1.68
CA SER A 60 3.15 36.12 -2.18
C SER A 60 2.84 36.33 -3.67
N GLY A 61 2.52 35.26 -4.40
CA GLY A 61 2.43 35.25 -5.86
C GLY A 61 3.78 35.08 -6.57
N GLU A 62 4.88 35.02 -5.83
CA GLU A 62 6.21 34.75 -6.39
C GLU A 62 6.29 33.32 -6.94
N VAL A 63 6.91 33.18 -8.12
CA VAL A 63 7.16 31.87 -8.75
C VAL A 63 8.61 31.48 -8.53
N ILE A 64 8.84 30.39 -7.83
CA ILE A 64 10.18 29.86 -7.56
C ILE A 64 10.38 28.50 -8.22
N TRP A 65 11.65 28.17 -8.47
CA TRP A 65 12.10 26.79 -8.67
C TRP A 65 12.82 26.33 -7.41
N THR A 66 12.48 25.14 -6.91
CA THR A 66 12.95 24.66 -5.60
C THR A 66 14.34 24.00 -5.65
N GLY A 67 14.82 23.63 -6.83
CA GLY A 67 16.07 22.90 -7.02
C GLY A 67 16.57 22.93 -8.47
N ALA A 68 17.10 21.78 -8.92
CA ALA A 68 17.74 21.63 -10.22
C ALA A 68 17.33 20.33 -10.91
N ASN A 69 17.44 20.28 -12.24
CA ASN A 69 17.05 19.12 -13.05
C ASN A 69 18.18 18.07 -13.12
N THR A 70 18.77 17.75 -11.96
CA THR A 70 19.95 16.89 -11.85
C THR A 70 19.82 15.96 -10.65
N LEU A 71 20.34 14.74 -10.76
CA LEU A 71 20.30 13.76 -9.66
C LEU A 71 21.08 14.21 -8.42
N LYS A 72 22.21 14.91 -8.63
CA LYS A 72 23.03 15.45 -7.55
C LYS A 72 22.85 16.95 -7.49
N ASN A 73 22.29 17.43 -6.38
CA ASN A 73 22.19 18.84 -6.07
C ASN A 73 22.50 19.04 -4.59
N SER A 74 23.51 19.83 -4.26
CA SER A 74 23.95 20.09 -2.88
C SER A 74 24.31 21.57 -2.67
N THR A 75 23.68 22.46 -3.44
CA THR A 75 23.88 23.91 -3.34
C THR A 75 22.73 24.55 -2.57
N GLY A 76 22.84 24.59 -1.25
CA GLY A 76 21.83 25.17 -0.36
C GLY A 76 20.85 24.14 0.21
N TYR A 77 19.71 24.62 0.72
CA TYR A 77 18.68 23.78 1.31
C TYR A 77 17.87 23.02 0.27
N ASN A 78 17.40 21.82 0.63
CA ASN A 78 16.52 21.03 -0.22
C ASN A 78 15.06 21.50 -0.11
N LEU A 79 14.76 22.66 -0.72
CA LEU A 79 13.42 23.22 -0.73
C LEU A 79 12.42 22.29 -1.44
N THR A 80 12.88 21.48 -2.40
CA THR A 80 12.03 20.50 -3.08
C THR A 80 11.38 19.55 -2.07
N GLN A 81 12.15 18.99 -1.13
CA GLN A 81 11.64 18.08 -0.10
C GLN A 81 10.76 18.77 0.95
N LEU A 82 10.91 20.08 1.16
CA LEU A 82 10.01 20.84 2.03
C LEU A 82 8.61 21.02 1.41
N MET A 83 8.53 21.12 0.08
CA MET A 83 7.27 21.30 -0.63
C MET A 83 6.50 19.98 -0.82
N ILE A 84 7.21 18.86 -0.94
CA ILE A 84 6.61 17.53 -1.05
C ILE A 84 5.98 17.14 0.29
N GLY A 85 4.74 16.64 0.29
CA GLY A 85 4.02 16.34 1.53
C GLY A 85 3.51 17.58 2.27
N SER A 86 3.56 18.77 1.66
CA SER A 86 3.08 20.00 2.29
C SER A 86 1.56 20.20 2.18
N GLU A 87 0.86 19.33 1.46
CA GLU A 87 -0.61 19.40 1.27
C GLU A 87 -1.07 20.76 0.70
N GLY A 88 -0.19 21.44 -0.04
CA GLY A 88 -0.45 22.78 -0.61
C GLY A 88 -0.42 23.93 0.39
N THR A 89 -0.07 23.68 1.66
CA THR A 89 -0.03 24.70 2.72
C THR A 89 1.12 25.71 2.56
N LEU A 90 2.17 25.34 1.82
CA LEU A 90 3.35 26.18 1.57
C LEU A 90 3.35 26.87 0.20
N GLY A 91 2.46 26.48 -0.70
CA GLY A 91 2.37 27.02 -2.06
C GLY A 91 1.73 26.05 -3.04
N VAL A 92 1.49 26.53 -4.27
CA VAL A 92 0.83 25.76 -5.32
C VAL A 92 1.86 25.25 -6.32
N ILE A 93 1.97 23.93 -6.45
CA ILE A 93 2.86 23.28 -7.43
C ILE A 93 2.27 23.43 -8.83
N THR A 94 3.04 23.98 -9.77
CA THR A 94 2.59 24.21 -11.16
C THR A 94 3.38 23.42 -12.19
N LYS A 95 4.63 23.04 -11.90
CA LYS A 95 5.44 22.13 -12.74
C LYS A 95 6.27 21.21 -11.88
N ILE A 96 6.48 20.00 -12.39
CA ILE A 96 7.25 18.96 -11.70
C ILE A 96 8.25 18.38 -12.69
N VAL A 97 9.50 18.23 -12.25
CA VAL A 97 10.54 17.50 -12.96
C VAL A 97 10.75 16.17 -12.25
N MET A 98 10.44 15.08 -12.95
CA MET A 98 10.47 13.73 -12.39
C MET A 98 11.73 12.98 -12.81
N ARG A 99 12.26 12.18 -11.90
CA ARG A 99 13.18 11.08 -12.19
C ARG A 99 12.36 9.91 -12.71
N LEU A 100 12.85 9.24 -13.74
CA LEU A 100 12.30 8.00 -14.26
C LEU A 100 13.37 6.90 -14.18
N ILE A 101 12.92 5.65 -14.12
CA ILE A 101 13.80 4.48 -14.18
C ILE A 101 13.42 3.59 -15.37
N PRO A 102 14.29 2.69 -15.83
CA PRO A 102 13.90 1.70 -16.84
C PRO A 102 12.73 0.85 -16.34
N HIS A 103 11.78 0.54 -17.23
CA HIS A 103 10.70 -0.40 -16.92
C HIS A 103 11.29 -1.83 -16.79
N PRO A 104 10.97 -2.58 -15.73
CA PRO A 104 11.35 -4.00 -15.63
C PRO A 104 10.81 -4.80 -16.82
N LYS A 105 11.57 -5.80 -17.28
CA LYS A 105 11.17 -6.68 -18.39
C LYS A 105 10.19 -7.78 -17.95
N HIS A 106 10.28 -8.17 -16.69
CA HIS A 106 9.55 -9.29 -16.13
C HIS A 106 9.01 -8.92 -14.76
N ASP A 107 7.83 -9.42 -14.47
CA ASP A 107 7.22 -9.46 -13.15
C ASP A 107 6.54 -10.82 -12.97
N LEU A 108 6.56 -11.33 -11.74
CA LEU A 108 5.92 -12.57 -11.32
C LEU A 108 5.03 -12.26 -10.12
N LEU A 109 3.88 -12.92 -10.02
CA LEU A 109 2.88 -12.65 -9.00
C LEU A 109 2.37 -13.94 -8.35
N MET A 110 2.32 -13.92 -7.03
CA MET A 110 1.84 -15.01 -6.19
C MET A 110 0.73 -14.50 -5.27
N LEU A 111 -0.33 -15.29 -5.10
CA LEU A 111 -1.31 -15.12 -4.04
C LEU A 111 -1.16 -16.28 -3.07
N VAL A 112 -0.88 -15.98 -1.80
CA VAL A 112 -0.62 -16.96 -0.75
C VAL A 112 -1.74 -16.87 0.30
N PRO A 113 -2.61 -17.88 0.42
CA PRO A 113 -3.60 -17.95 1.50
C PRO A 113 -2.96 -18.38 2.82
N PHE A 114 -3.52 -17.92 3.94
CA PHE A 114 -3.10 -18.28 5.30
C PHE A 114 -4.31 -18.57 6.18
N ASN A 115 -4.21 -19.61 7.01
CA ASN A 115 -5.24 -19.96 8.01
C ASN A 115 -5.18 -19.09 9.27
N SER A 116 -4.14 -18.26 9.42
CA SER A 116 -4.02 -17.23 10.45
C SER A 116 -3.54 -15.93 9.84
N ALA A 117 -4.28 -14.85 10.11
CA ALA A 117 -3.92 -13.52 9.65
C ALA A 117 -2.63 -13.02 10.32
N GLU A 118 -2.39 -13.38 11.60
CA GLU A 118 -1.15 -13.08 12.30
C GLU A 118 0.05 -13.80 11.65
N LYS A 119 -0.12 -15.05 11.23
CA LYS A 119 0.93 -15.81 10.53
C LYS A 119 1.28 -15.21 9.18
N ALA A 120 0.31 -14.70 8.44
CA ALA A 120 0.57 -13.93 7.23
C ALA A 120 1.46 -12.70 7.54
N CYS A 121 1.14 -11.95 8.60
CA CYS A 121 1.97 -10.82 9.03
C CYS A 121 3.39 -11.24 9.49
N GLU A 122 3.54 -12.38 10.18
CA GLU A 122 4.85 -12.91 10.59
C GLU A 122 5.71 -13.29 9.37
N ALA A 123 5.08 -13.89 8.36
CA ALA A 123 5.74 -14.32 7.12
C ALA A 123 6.36 -13.15 6.35
N VAL A 124 5.71 -11.98 6.34
CA VAL A 124 6.23 -10.76 5.69
C VAL A 124 7.65 -10.45 6.18
N SER A 125 7.85 -10.40 7.50
CA SER A 125 9.18 -10.12 8.07
C SER A 125 10.17 -11.26 7.89
N ALA A 126 9.70 -12.50 7.69
CA ALA A 126 10.56 -13.62 7.35
C ALA A 126 11.10 -13.53 5.92
N ILE A 127 10.28 -13.11 4.96
CA ILE A 127 10.71 -12.93 3.55
C ILE A 127 11.85 -11.91 3.45
N PHE A 128 11.75 -10.76 4.13
CA PHE A 128 12.84 -9.77 4.13
C PHE A 128 14.13 -10.27 4.78
N ARG A 129 14.05 -11.21 5.74
CA ARG A 129 15.23 -11.80 6.39
C ARG A 129 16.04 -12.70 5.45
N GLU A 130 15.41 -13.24 4.41
CA GLU A 130 16.10 -13.96 3.33
C GLU A 130 16.77 -13.03 2.30
N GLY A 131 16.70 -11.71 2.51
CA GLY A 131 17.32 -10.71 1.62
C GLY A 131 16.51 -10.41 0.36
N ILE A 132 15.25 -10.84 0.31
CA ILE A 132 14.36 -10.63 -0.84
C ILE A 132 13.57 -9.34 -0.63
N ILE A 133 13.52 -8.50 -1.66
CA ILE A 133 12.73 -7.26 -1.68
C ILE A 133 11.68 -7.38 -2.79
N PRO A 134 10.45 -7.82 -2.44
CA PRO A 134 9.33 -7.85 -3.37
C PRO A 134 9.06 -6.46 -3.96
N SER A 135 8.61 -6.39 -5.20
CA SER A 135 8.08 -5.17 -5.80
C SER A 135 6.68 -4.84 -5.33
N GLY A 136 5.93 -5.81 -4.83
CA GLY A 136 4.66 -5.64 -4.14
C GLY A 136 4.50 -6.68 -3.03
N MET A 137 3.93 -6.26 -1.89
CA MET A 137 3.70 -7.14 -0.75
C MET A 137 2.47 -6.63 0.00
N GLU A 138 1.31 -7.15 -0.40
CA GLU A 138 0.02 -6.67 0.04
C GLU A 138 -0.65 -7.69 0.95
N PHE A 139 -1.18 -7.24 2.08
CA PHE A 139 -1.98 -8.05 2.98
C PHE A 139 -3.47 -7.74 2.76
N MET A 140 -4.30 -8.78 2.77
CA MET A 140 -5.75 -8.66 2.71
C MET A 140 -6.38 -9.70 3.64
N GLU A 141 -7.20 -9.27 4.59
CA GLU A 141 -8.06 -10.22 5.31
C GLU A 141 -9.06 -10.90 4.36
N ARG A 142 -9.48 -12.12 4.69
CA ARG A 142 -10.42 -12.90 3.88
C ARG A 142 -11.72 -12.13 3.59
N GLU A 143 -12.24 -11.40 4.59
CA GLU A 143 -13.44 -10.56 4.42
C GLU A 143 -13.25 -9.49 3.35
N ALA A 144 -12.06 -8.88 3.28
CA ALA A 144 -11.74 -7.85 2.29
C ALA A 144 -11.80 -8.42 0.86
N ILE A 145 -11.31 -9.65 0.68
CA ILE A 145 -11.35 -10.35 -0.60
C ILE A 145 -12.79 -10.73 -0.96
N GLN A 146 -13.53 -11.32 -0.01
CA GLN A 146 -14.93 -11.68 -0.22
C GLN A 146 -15.78 -10.48 -0.65
N TYR A 147 -15.70 -9.37 0.11
CA TYR A 147 -16.42 -8.15 -0.24
C TYR A 147 -16.06 -7.63 -1.63
N THR A 148 -14.80 -7.78 -2.03
CA THR A 148 -14.38 -7.35 -3.35
C THR A 148 -14.97 -8.23 -4.44
N MET A 149 -14.95 -9.56 -4.28
CA MET A 149 -15.58 -10.49 -5.23
C MET A 149 -17.07 -10.19 -5.39
N ASP A 150 -17.77 -9.99 -4.28
CA ASP A 150 -19.20 -9.64 -4.28
C ASP A 150 -19.44 -8.28 -4.97
N PHE A 151 -18.57 -7.30 -4.73
CA PHE A 151 -18.68 -5.95 -5.29
C PHE A 151 -18.42 -5.90 -6.81
N ILE A 152 -17.47 -6.68 -7.31
CA ILE A 152 -17.14 -6.73 -8.75
C ILE A 152 -17.96 -7.77 -9.52
N GLY A 153 -18.60 -8.72 -8.83
CA GLY A 153 -19.36 -9.82 -9.42
C GLY A 153 -18.49 -10.87 -10.12
N GLU A 154 -17.25 -11.05 -9.65
CA GLU A 154 -16.27 -11.99 -10.22
C GLU A 154 -15.59 -12.77 -9.08
N GLU A 155 -15.34 -14.06 -9.30
CA GLU A 155 -14.66 -14.95 -8.35
C GLU A 155 -13.34 -15.45 -8.95
N PRO A 156 -12.30 -14.58 -9.05
CA PRO A 156 -11.05 -14.94 -9.71
C PRO A 156 -10.22 -15.96 -8.90
N VAL A 157 -10.52 -16.15 -7.61
CA VAL A 157 -9.84 -17.08 -6.72
C VAL A 157 -10.84 -17.76 -5.79
N PRO A 158 -10.73 -19.08 -5.54
CA PRO A 158 -11.52 -19.73 -4.50
C PRO A 158 -11.02 -19.27 -3.13
N LEU A 159 -11.94 -19.06 -2.18
CA LEU A 159 -11.60 -18.84 -0.78
C LEU A 159 -11.86 -20.12 0.02
N GLY A 160 -10.81 -20.70 0.58
CA GLY A 160 -10.88 -21.79 1.54
C GLY A 160 -11.73 -21.43 2.77
N VAL A 161 -12.28 -22.46 3.40
CA VAL A 161 -13.14 -22.32 4.59
C VAL A 161 -12.36 -21.82 5.79
N ASP A 162 -11.13 -22.30 5.97
CA ASP A 162 -10.27 -22.01 7.12
C ASP A 162 -9.32 -20.82 6.89
N GLU A 163 -9.31 -20.26 5.68
CA GLU A 163 -8.49 -19.11 5.35
C GLU A 163 -8.91 -17.88 6.16
N GLN A 164 -7.95 -17.06 6.56
CA GLN A 164 -8.18 -15.82 7.32
C GLN A 164 -7.57 -14.61 6.65
N ALA A 165 -6.47 -14.78 5.91
CA ALA A 165 -5.83 -13.70 5.17
C ALA A 165 -5.09 -14.22 3.96
N HIS A 166 -4.71 -13.31 3.07
CA HIS A 166 -3.84 -13.59 1.94
C HIS A 166 -2.72 -12.56 1.86
N LEU A 167 -1.57 -13.00 1.35
CA LEU A 167 -0.53 -12.13 0.84
C LEU A 167 -0.54 -12.15 -0.69
N LEU A 168 -0.64 -10.98 -1.32
CA LEU A 168 -0.35 -10.81 -2.74
C LEU A 168 1.08 -10.30 -2.87
N ILE A 169 1.94 -11.14 -3.44
CA ILE A 169 3.40 -10.94 -3.49
C ILE A 169 3.82 -10.83 -4.95
N GLU A 170 4.50 -9.75 -5.28
CA GLU A 170 5.02 -9.51 -6.62
C GLU A 170 6.53 -9.31 -6.56
N VAL A 171 7.26 -9.89 -7.52
CA VAL A 171 8.68 -9.62 -7.77
C VAL A 171 8.85 -9.16 -9.20
N ASP A 172 9.70 -8.17 -9.44
CA ASP A 172 9.98 -7.65 -10.78
C ASP A 172 11.48 -7.47 -11.04
N GLY A 173 11.88 -7.50 -12.31
CA GLY A 173 13.28 -7.47 -12.68
C GLY A 173 13.54 -7.65 -14.17
N ASN A 174 14.81 -7.82 -14.50
CA ASN A 174 15.30 -8.00 -15.87
C ASN A 174 15.85 -9.39 -16.17
N ASP A 175 15.95 -10.23 -15.13
CA ASP A 175 16.47 -11.59 -15.19
C ASP A 175 15.40 -12.53 -14.64
N LEU A 176 14.79 -13.33 -15.52
CA LEU A 176 13.67 -14.21 -15.16
C LEU A 176 14.11 -15.33 -14.22
N ASP A 177 15.31 -15.89 -14.39
CA ASP A 177 15.80 -17.00 -13.58
C ASP A 177 16.05 -16.54 -12.13
N ALA A 178 16.55 -15.32 -11.96
CA ALA A 178 16.69 -14.68 -10.65
C ALA A 178 15.32 -14.47 -9.98
N LEU A 179 14.30 -14.03 -10.72
CA LEU A 179 12.95 -13.85 -10.18
C LEU A 179 12.31 -15.18 -9.78
N MET A 180 12.47 -16.23 -10.59
CA MET A 180 12.01 -17.58 -10.25
C MET A 180 12.67 -18.10 -8.97
N THR A 181 13.99 -17.86 -8.82
CA THR A 181 14.73 -18.19 -7.60
C THR A 181 14.18 -17.45 -6.37
N ASP A 182 13.82 -16.18 -6.52
CA ASP A 182 13.21 -15.40 -5.44
C ASP A 182 11.80 -15.94 -5.09
N CYS A 183 10.99 -16.31 -6.08
CA CYS A 183 9.69 -16.96 -5.85
C CYS A 183 9.85 -18.28 -5.09
N GLU A 184 10.78 -19.16 -5.47
CA GLU A 184 11.04 -20.43 -4.77
C GLU A 184 11.41 -20.21 -3.30
N LYS A 185 12.28 -19.23 -3.03
CA LYS A 185 12.66 -18.87 -1.65
C LYS A 185 11.48 -18.30 -0.87
N ILE A 186 10.67 -17.43 -1.49
CA ILE A 186 9.46 -16.91 -0.86
C ILE A 186 8.51 -18.05 -0.50
N SER A 187 8.25 -18.99 -1.43
CA SER A 187 7.44 -20.19 -1.19
C SER A 187 7.95 -20.99 0.01
N ALA A 188 9.25 -21.31 0.03
CA ALA A 188 9.88 -22.04 1.12
C ALA A 188 9.82 -21.30 2.47
N VAL A 189 9.73 -19.96 2.47
CA VAL A 189 9.53 -19.17 3.69
C VAL A 189 8.08 -19.26 4.15
N VAL A 190 7.11 -18.98 3.27
CA VAL A 190 5.68 -18.89 3.65
C VAL A 190 5.11 -20.24 4.09
N GLU A 191 5.61 -21.35 3.55
CA GLU A 191 5.26 -22.72 3.95
C GLU A 191 5.55 -23.00 5.44
N LYS A 192 6.47 -22.25 6.07
CA LYS A 192 6.78 -22.37 7.50
C LYS A 192 5.74 -21.68 8.39
N PHE A 193 4.77 -20.96 7.81
CA PHE A 193 3.78 -20.14 8.50
C PHE A 193 2.34 -20.62 8.28
N ASP A 194 2.14 -21.93 8.02
CA ASP A 194 0.81 -22.52 7.86
C ASP A 194 -0.01 -21.84 6.74
N CYS A 195 0.64 -21.65 5.59
CA CYS A 195 -0.02 -21.19 4.39
C CYS A 195 -0.77 -22.33 3.69
N GLY A 196 -1.81 -22.00 2.93
CA GLY A 196 -2.47 -22.93 2.03
C GLY A 196 -1.74 -23.06 0.69
N GLU A 197 -2.47 -23.49 -0.33
CA GLU A 197 -1.92 -23.65 -1.68
C GLU A 197 -1.53 -22.30 -2.29
N ILE A 198 -0.25 -22.16 -2.66
CA ILE A 198 0.26 -20.95 -3.30
C ILE A 198 -0.23 -20.89 -4.74
N LEU A 199 -0.98 -19.84 -5.07
CA LEU A 199 -1.42 -19.59 -6.44
C LEU A 199 -0.39 -18.71 -7.15
N PHE A 200 0.20 -19.23 -8.22
CA PHE A 200 1.09 -18.48 -9.10
C PHE A 200 0.31 -17.98 -10.32
N ALA A 201 0.44 -16.70 -10.68
CA ALA A 201 -0.21 -16.15 -11.86
C ALA A 201 0.60 -16.47 -13.12
N GLU A 202 0.11 -17.43 -13.91
CA GLU A 202 0.82 -17.97 -15.09
C GLU A 202 0.85 -17.02 -16.29
N ASP A 203 -0.10 -16.07 -16.36
CA ASP A 203 -0.22 -15.12 -17.45
C ASP A 203 -0.65 -13.72 -16.99
N GLU A 204 -0.57 -12.76 -17.91
CA GLU A 204 -0.90 -11.35 -17.64
C GLU A 204 -2.37 -11.15 -17.26
N ALA A 205 -3.29 -11.94 -17.86
CA ALA A 205 -4.71 -11.85 -17.55
C ALA A 205 -5.00 -12.24 -16.10
N LYS A 206 -4.34 -13.29 -15.60
CA LYS A 206 -4.45 -13.72 -14.20
C LYS A 206 -3.85 -12.68 -13.26
N LYS A 207 -2.71 -12.09 -13.61
CA LYS A 207 -2.11 -11.00 -12.82
C LYS A 207 -3.05 -9.80 -12.71
N ASP A 208 -3.63 -9.38 -13.84
CA ASP A 208 -4.58 -8.27 -13.89
C ASP A 208 -5.82 -8.54 -13.02
N GLN A 209 -6.35 -9.76 -13.03
CA GLN A 209 -7.46 -10.16 -12.15
C GLN A 209 -7.10 -10.03 -10.67
N LEU A 210 -5.93 -10.53 -10.26
CA LEU A 210 -5.47 -10.46 -8.86
C LEU A 210 -5.19 -9.02 -8.42
N TRP A 211 -4.56 -8.22 -9.29
CA TRP A 211 -4.34 -6.80 -9.01
C TRP A 211 -5.64 -6.00 -8.99
N LYS A 212 -6.59 -6.32 -9.86
CA LYS A 212 -7.94 -5.72 -9.85
C LYS A 212 -8.63 -6.02 -8.52
N LEU A 213 -8.58 -7.26 -8.04
CA LEU A 213 -9.08 -7.64 -6.72
C LEU A 213 -8.45 -6.74 -5.65
N ARG A 214 -7.12 -6.70 -5.53
CA ARG A 214 -6.44 -5.88 -4.52
C ARG A 214 -6.75 -4.38 -4.62
N ARG A 215 -6.80 -3.81 -5.82
CA ARG A 215 -7.05 -2.36 -6.04
C ARG A 215 -8.49 -1.95 -5.72
N ARG A 216 -9.44 -2.88 -5.80
CA ARG A 216 -10.87 -2.62 -5.55
C ARG A 216 -11.29 -2.85 -4.10
N VAL A 217 -10.42 -3.42 -3.27
CA VAL A 217 -10.69 -3.68 -1.84
C VAL A 217 -11.22 -2.44 -1.11
N GLY A 218 -10.59 -1.28 -1.30
CA GLY A 218 -11.02 -0.07 -0.60
C GLY A 218 -12.43 0.36 -0.97
N GLU A 219 -12.80 0.31 -2.25
CA GLU A 219 -14.16 0.62 -2.70
C GLU A 219 -15.16 -0.41 -2.18
N ALA A 220 -14.80 -1.69 -2.23
CA ALA A 220 -15.66 -2.80 -1.82
C ALA A 220 -15.97 -2.79 -0.32
N VAL A 221 -14.97 -2.56 0.53
CA VAL A 221 -15.14 -2.48 1.99
C VAL A 221 -16.01 -1.27 2.37
N LYS A 222 -15.79 -0.12 1.72
CA LYS A 222 -16.58 1.11 1.93
C LYS A 222 -18.04 0.98 1.50
N ALA A 223 -18.33 0.08 0.55
CA ALA A 223 -19.69 -0.20 0.11
C ALA A 223 -20.50 -1.06 1.10
N GLN A 224 -19.84 -1.74 2.06
CA GLN A 224 -20.52 -2.65 2.99
C GLN A 224 -21.27 -1.92 4.10
N SER A 225 -20.71 -0.81 4.60
CA SER A 225 -21.28 -0.10 5.75
C SER A 225 -20.77 1.33 5.82
N ILE A 226 -21.38 2.13 6.70
CA ILE A 226 -20.76 3.37 7.15
C ILE A 226 -19.43 2.99 7.81
N TYR A 227 -18.36 3.67 7.43
CA TYR A 227 -17.01 3.28 7.82
C TYR A 227 -16.22 4.46 8.40
N LYS A 228 -15.16 4.12 9.13
CA LYS A 228 -14.02 5.00 9.42
C LYS A 228 -12.76 4.26 8.99
N GLU A 229 -11.88 4.95 8.29
CA GLU A 229 -10.64 4.39 7.79
C GLU A 229 -9.49 5.08 8.51
N GLU A 230 -8.62 4.28 9.09
CA GLU A 230 -7.39 4.75 9.73
C GLU A 230 -6.20 4.15 9.00
N ASP A 231 -5.19 4.96 8.69
CA ASP A 231 -4.03 4.57 7.90
C ASP A 231 -2.78 4.47 8.78
N THR A 232 -2.47 3.26 9.24
CA THR A 232 -1.44 3.06 10.28
C THR A 232 -0.20 2.44 9.69
N VAL A 233 0.97 2.86 10.16
CA VAL A 233 2.26 2.28 9.75
C VAL A 233 3.04 1.88 10.99
N VAL A 234 3.61 0.68 11.01
CA VAL A 234 4.51 0.20 12.07
C VAL A 234 5.75 -0.44 11.46
N PRO A 235 6.87 -0.59 12.20
CA PRO A 235 7.96 -1.43 11.73
C PRO A 235 7.42 -2.82 11.34
N ARG A 236 7.82 -3.38 10.18
CA ARG A 236 7.26 -4.63 9.63
C ARG A 236 7.13 -5.79 10.63
N TYR A 237 8.09 -5.94 11.54
CA TYR A 237 8.08 -7.00 12.54
C TYR A 237 7.02 -6.82 13.64
N LYS A 238 6.39 -5.64 13.71
CA LYS A 238 5.25 -5.31 14.57
C LYS A 238 3.89 -5.49 13.88
N LEU A 239 3.83 -5.84 12.60
CA LEU A 239 2.55 -6.09 11.90
C LEU A 239 1.65 -7.11 12.62
N PRO A 240 2.14 -8.26 13.13
CA PRO A 240 1.30 -9.19 13.88
C PRO A 240 0.73 -8.56 15.16
N GLU A 241 1.53 -7.75 15.85
CA GLU A 241 1.12 -7.05 17.08
C GLU A 241 0.09 -5.96 16.79
N LEU A 242 0.24 -5.23 15.66
CA LEU A 242 -0.73 -4.25 15.20
C LEU A 242 -2.07 -4.90 14.87
N LEU A 243 -2.06 -6.00 14.10
CA LEU A 243 -3.28 -6.71 13.75
C LEU A 243 -4.01 -7.22 15.01
N ALA A 244 -3.28 -7.85 15.94
CA ALA A 244 -3.84 -8.28 17.21
C ALA A 244 -4.44 -7.11 18.02
N ALA A 245 -3.71 -5.99 18.12
CA ALA A 245 -4.17 -4.80 18.82
C ALA A 245 -5.45 -4.22 18.19
N VAL A 246 -5.56 -4.19 16.86
CA VAL A 246 -6.78 -3.76 16.16
C VAL A 246 -7.97 -4.63 16.57
N LYS A 247 -7.80 -5.96 16.58
CA LYS A 247 -8.89 -6.89 16.95
C LYS A 247 -9.22 -6.83 18.44
N GLU A 248 -8.23 -6.63 19.31
CA GLU A 248 -8.43 -6.41 20.75
C GLU A 248 -9.20 -5.12 21.04
N VAL A 249 -8.80 -4.00 20.44
CA VAL A 249 -9.49 -2.72 20.57
C VAL A 249 -10.92 -2.83 20.02
N GLY A 250 -11.11 -3.48 18.87
CA GLY A 250 -12.43 -3.75 18.32
C GLY A 250 -13.34 -4.49 19.31
N LYS A 251 -12.83 -5.53 19.99
CA LYS A 251 -13.57 -6.25 21.05
C LYS A 251 -13.88 -5.37 22.26
N LEU A 252 -12.93 -4.55 22.70
CA LEU A 252 -13.09 -3.68 23.88
C LEU A 252 -14.12 -2.58 23.68
N TYR A 253 -14.19 -2.02 22.46
CA TYR A 253 -15.04 -0.88 22.13
C TYR A 253 -16.24 -1.26 21.25
N GLY A 254 -16.43 -2.56 20.97
CA GLY A 254 -17.62 -3.10 20.32
C GLY A 254 -17.72 -2.85 18.82
N PHE A 255 -16.60 -2.60 18.11
CA PHE A 255 -16.61 -2.43 16.66
C PHE A 255 -15.85 -3.54 15.93
N ARG A 256 -16.27 -3.82 14.70
CA ARG A 256 -15.55 -4.70 13.78
C ARG A 256 -14.64 -3.88 12.87
N SER A 257 -13.55 -4.49 12.44
CA SER A 257 -12.66 -3.92 11.45
C SER A 257 -12.21 -4.94 10.42
N VAL A 258 -11.98 -4.45 9.20
CA VAL A 258 -11.37 -5.19 8.10
C VAL A 258 -10.06 -4.51 7.73
N CYS A 259 -8.98 -5.29 7.70
CA CYS A 259 -7.63 -4.81 7.46
C CYS A 259 -7.12 -5.30 6.10
N TYR A 260 -6.47 -4.38 5.41
CA TYR A 260 -5.68 -4.65 4.21
C TYR A 260 -4.62 -3.54 4.08
N GLY A 261 -3.57 -3.76 3.30
CA GLY A 261 -2.57 -2.70 3.12
C GLY A 261 -1.24 -3.19 2.56
N HIS A 262 -0.29 -2.28 2.53
CA HIS A 262 1.06 -2.48 2.04
C HIS A 262 1.93 -3.13 3.14
N ALA A 263 1.77 -4.43 3.37
CA ALA A 263 2.54 -5.12 4.39
C ALA A 263 4.07 -5.01 4.17
N GLY A 264 4.51 -4.81 2.93
CA GLY A 264 5.91 -4.63 2.56
C GLY A 264 6.60 -3.39 3.15
N ASP A 265 5.86 -2.33 3.48
CA ASP A 265 6.38 -1.14 4.15
C ASP A 265 5.86 -0.97 5.59
N GLY A 266 5.03 -1.92 6.05
CA GLY A 266 4.50 -1.95 7.40
C GLY A 266 3.17 -1.20 7.57
N ASN A 267 2.53 -0.83 6.45
CA ASN A 267 1.26 -0.12 6.42
C ASN A 267 0.05 -1.06 6.42
N LEU A 268 -0.92 -0.78 7.31
CA LEU A 268 -2.23 -1.41 7.33
C LEU A 268 -3.33 -0.34 7.41
N HIS A 269 -4.24 -0.38 6.44
CA HIS A 269 -5.48 0.36 6.46
C HIS A 269 -6.49 -0.37 7.34
N VAL A 270 -6.83 0.23 8.48
CA VAL A 270 -7.81 -0.29 9.44
C VAL A 270 -9.17 0.29 9.11
N ASN A 271 -10.04 -0.50 8.48
CA ASN A 271 -11.37 -0.07 8.08
C ASN A 271 -12.38 -0.52 9.13
N ILE A 272 -12.77 0.40 10.01
CA ILE A 272 -13.76 0.18 11.07
C ILE A 272 -15.15 0.30 10.45
N LEU A 273 -15.96 -0.73 10.62
CA LEU A 273 -17.31 -0.82 10.06
C LEU A 273 -18.34 -0.56 11.16
N ARG A 274 -19.34 0.27 10.84
CA ARG A 274 -20.44 0.56 11.75
C ARG A 274 -21.32 -0.65 11.99
N ASP A 275 -21.59 -1.41 10.93
CA ASP A 275 -22.54 -2.53 10.94
C ASP A 275 -23.86 -2.12 11.63
N GLU A 276 -24.29 -2.85 12.67
CA GLU A 276 -25.54 -2.61 13.42
C GLU A 276 -25.37 -1.64 14.60
N MET A 277 -24.22 -0.98 14.74
CA MET A 277 -23.93 -0.08 15.87
C MET A 277 -24.86 1.15 15.89
N CYS A 278 -25.36 1.49 17.09
CA CYS A 278 -26.19 2.67 17.29
C CYS A 278 -25.41 3.97 17.05
N ASP A 279 -26.12 5.07 16.74
CA ASP A 279 -25.47 6.35 16.45
C ASP A 279 -24.64 6.89 17.62
N GLU A 280 -25.05 6.64 18.86
CA GLU A 280 -24.32 7.11 20.03
C GLU A 280 -22.95 6.43 20.15
N ASP A 281 -22.90 5.10 20.07
CA ASP A 281 -21.65 4.34 20.12
C ASP A 281 -20.75 4.64 18.92
N TRP A 282 -21.32 4.77 17.73
CA TRP A 282 -20.58 5.10 16.52
C TRP A 282 -19.84 6.45 16.62
N ASN A 283 -20.48 7.43 17.24
CA ASN A 283 -19.93 8.78 17.34
C ASN A 283 -19.04 8.97 18.58
N LYS A 284 -19.30 8.27 19.68
CA LYS A 284 -18.55 8.41 20.94
C LYS A 284 -17.57 7.26 21.16
N THR A 285 -18.07 6.03 21.26
CA THR A 285 -17.31 4.84 21.65
C THR A 285 -16.21 4.53 20.63
N VAL A 286 -16.52 4.55 19.33
CA VAL A 286 -15.52 4.31 18.27
C VAL A 286 -14.41 5.35 18.29
N LYS A 287 -14.70 6.61 18.60
CA LYS A 287 -13.67 7.67 18.67
C LYS A 287 -12.66 7.41 19.81
N VAL A 288 -13.13 6.88 20.94
CA VAL A 288 -12.25 6.48 22.05
C VAL A 288 -11.42 5.26 21.65
N GLY A 289 -12.04 4.29 20.96
CA GLY A 289 -11.35 3.11 20.44
C GLY A 289 -10.25 3.45 19.43
N VAL A 290 -10.52 4.32 18.46
CA VAL A 290 -9.52 4.82 17.50
C VAL A 290 -8.35 5.50 18.22
N ARG A 291 -8.63 6.33 19.22
CA ARG A 291 -7.58 6.95 20.02
C ARG A 291 -6.72 5.90 20.75
N SER A 292 -7.36 4.89 21.36
CA SER A 292 -6.64 3.79 22.01
C SER A 292 -5.76 3.03 21.01
N LEU A 293 -6.26 2.75 19.80
CA LEU A 293 -5.47 2.16 18.73
C LEU A 293 -4.25 3.01 18.37
N PHE A 294 -4.41 4.32 18.22
CA PHE A 294 -3.29 5.23 17.93
C PHE A 294 -2.24 5.30 19.05
N GLU A 295 -2.67 5.21 20.31
CA GLU A 295 -1.75 5.10 21.45
C GLU A 295 -0.91 3.82 21.33
N ARG A 296 -1.51 2.69 20.93
CA ARG A 296 -0.81 1.41 20.68
C ARG A 296 0.14 1.50 19.49
N VAL A 297 -0.29 2.08 18.36
CA VAL A 297 0.57 2.31 17.18
C VAL A 297 1.81 3.12 17.56
N LYS A 298 1.63 4.17 18.37
CA LYS A 298 2.75 4.98 18.87
C LYS A 298 3.68 4.19 19.79
N GLU A 299 3.14 3.36 20.69
CA GLU A 299 3.94 2.45 21.53
C GLU A 299 4.79 1.47 20.71
N MET A 300 4.30 1.05 19.54
CA MET A 300 5.03 0.21 18.59
C MET A 300 6.09 0.97 17.76
N GLY A 301 6.20 2.30 17.94
CA GLY A 301 7.10 3.16 17.15
C GLY A 301 6.57 3.47 15.75
N GLY A 302 5.27 3.35 15.53
CA GLY A 302 4.60 3.61 14.26
C GLY A 302 4.11 5.05 14.06
N THR A 303 3.43 5.28 12.94
CA THR A 303 2.74 6.52 12.58
C THR A 303 1.25 6.27 12.33
N ILE A 304 0.44 7.32 12.50
CA ILE A 304 -1.03 7.29 12.34
C ILE A 304 -1.48 7.75 10.95
N SER A 305 -0.51 8.08 10.10
CA SER A 305 -0.62 8.49 8.70
C SER A 305 0.76 8.40 8.05
#